data_AF-A0A2H0N5Z1-F1
#
_entry.id   AF-A0A2H0N5Z1-F1
#
_cell.length_a   1.000
_cell.length_b   1.000
_cell.length_c   1.000
_cell.angle_alpha   90.00
_cell.angle_beta   90.00
_cell.angle_gamma   90.00
#
_symmetry.space_group_name_H-M   'P 1'
#
loop_
_entity.id
_entity.type
_entity.pdbx_description
1 polymer ?
#
loop_
_entity_poly.entity_id
_entity_poly.type
_entity_poly.pdbx_seq_one_letter_code
_entity_poly.pdbx_strand_id
1 'polypeptide(L)'
;MELDATGKTNGSGNFTSRIFNGGSSLTWSTIAWTPYQPYMKELPDSKAIESAYGVGNLNMTNNLLLLHLNESSGATSFTDSSGSLNTGSCDNGSGKCPTVTTSGKFNNAFTFDGGNDEIQLASQAVSSLIGAQFTIAFWFNPGGTQDRPTFGFAGSGSANKSNPVASYDSFINIGNGSSWQLLTAFPDAAINTWTHYALVDDGSDYVAYVNGIEVSRDPISVNPTSATNRVFTIGESGFSAALAQWTAGSFDEFVIFSEGLAGDDILAMYKRGANLLKFQVRSCDDGACSGENFIGPDGSTGTYYSELTDASNALPSKTLSNVLDNQYFQYKAFLETSSTTLTPALLDVTITYASSIGVPEFSDGVYVATMLFVIFYIAQRKEKIFQ
;
A
#
# COMPACT_ATOMS: atom_id res chain seq x y z
N MET A 1 -7.49 -19.34 9.63
CA MET A 1 -8.27 -19.11 10.83
C MET A 1 -8.69 -20.47 11.34
N GLU A 2 -7.90 -21.09 12.23
CA GLU A 2 -8.55 -21.98 13.19
C GLU A 2 -9.31 -21.05 14.15
N LEU A 3 -10.62 -21.00 13.97
CA LEU A 3 -11.53 -20.46 14.97
C LEU A 3 -11.85 -21.64 15.89
N ASP A 4 -11.09 -21.80 16.97
CA ASP A 4 -11.48 -22.73 18.02
C ASP A 4 -12.44 -22.06 19.01
N ALA A 5 -12.95 -22.87 19.94
CA ALA A 5 -13.94 -22.48 20.93
C ALA A 5 -13.46 -21.41 21.94
N THR A 6 -12.20 -20.98 21.88
CA THR A 6 -11.60 -19.99 22.79
C THR A 6 -11.46 -18.59 22.21
N GLY A 7 -11.61 -18.42 20.89
CA GLY A 7 -11.56 -17.11 20.25
C GLY A 7 -10.14 -16.54 20.04
N LYS A 8 -9.97 -15.87 18.89
CA LYS A 8 -8.84 -15.02 18.45
C LYS A 8 -7.50 -15.26 19.15
N THR A 9 -6.65 -16.10 18.56
CA THR A 9 -5.21 -15.86 18.67
C THR A 9 -4.82 -14.78 17.65
N ASN A 10 -4.15 -13.71 18.10
CA ASN A 10 -3.50 -12.78 17.17
C ASN A 10 -2.57 -13.56 16.22
N GLY A 11 -2.59 -13.23 14.94
CA GLY A 11 -1.62 -13.75 13.96
C GLY A 11 -2.23 -14.26 12.67
N SER A 12 -1.48 -15.12 11.99
CA SER A 12 -1.78 -15.65 10.66
C SER A 12 -2.57 -16.97 10.72
N GLY A 13 -3.37 -17.27 9.70
CA GLY A 13 -3.96 -18.60 9.50
C GLY A 13 -4.85 -18.72 8.27
N ASN A 14 -5.24 -19.95 7.92
CA ASN A 14 -6.01 -20.25 6.70
C ASN A 14 -7.47 -20.66 6.96
N PHE A 15 -8.40 -20.23 6.13
CA PHE A 15 -9.80 -20.67 6.15
C PHE A 15 -10.14 -21.34 4.82
N THR A 16 -10.63 -22.56 4.87
CA THR A 16 -11.13 -23.27 3.68
C THR A 16 -12.65 -23.25 3.71
N SER A 17 -13.27 -22.78 2.64
CA SER A 17 -14.72 -22.71 2.55
C SER A 17 -15.35 -24.12 2.57
N ARG A 18 -16.66 -24.18 2.81
CA ARG A 18 -17.43 -25.36 2.38
C ARG A 18 -17.31 -25.56 0.86
N ILE A 19 -17.64 -26.76 0.40
CA ILE A 19 -17.79 -27.06 -1.02
C ILE A 19 -19.14 -26.50 -1.48
N PHE A 20 -19.11 -25.67 -2.51
CA PHE A 20 -20.29 -25.16 -3.19
C PHE A 20 -20.68 -26.14 -4.30
N ASN A 21 -21.96 -26.48 -4.42
CA ASN A 21 -22.49 -27.39 -5.44
C ASN A 21 -23.41 -26.60 -6.38
N GLY A 22 -23.04 -26.53 -7.65
CA GLY A 22 -23.78 -25.87 -8.71
C GLY A 22 -24.98 -26.64 -9.28
N GLY A 23 -25.13 -27.92 -8.91
CA GLY A 23 -26.15 -28.83 -9.44
C GLY A 23 -25.82 -29.42 -10.82
N SER A 24 -24.97 -28.76 -11.60
CA SER A 24 -24.40 -29.20 -12.87
C SER A 24 -23.01 -28.59 -13.06
N SER A 25 -22.31 -28.93 -14.13
CA SER A 25 -21.13 -28.18 -14.55
C SER A 25 -21.48 -26.70 -14.75
N LEU A 26 -20.62 -25.81 -14.26
CA LEU A 26 -20.77 -24.35 -14.32
C LEU A 26 -19.43 -23.70 -14.65
N THR A 27 -19.50 -22.54 -15.30
CA THR A 27 -18.36 -21.63 -15.48
C THR A 27 -18.28 -20.70 -14.27
N TRP A 28 -17.34 -20.95 -13.38
CA TRP A 28 -17.06 -20.09 -12.22
C TRP A 28 -16.37 -18.82 -12.72
N SER A 29 -17.07 -17.69 -12.65
CA SER A 29 -16.70 -16.46 -13.36
C SER A 29 -15.83 -15.53 -12.51
N THR A 30 -16.24 -15.27 -11.26
CA THR A 30 -15.53 -14.33 -10.38
C THR A 30 -15.53 -14.78 -8.93
N ILE A 31 -14.48 -14.39 -8.22
CA ILE A 31 -14.42 -14.34 -6.76
C ILE A 31 -14.31 -12.88 -6.33
N ALA A 32 -15.26 -12.43 -5.53
CA ALA A 32 -15.25 -11.11 -4.90
C ALA A 32 -15.29 -11.27 -3.38
N TRP A 33 -14.73 -10.30 -2.65
CA TRP A 33 -14.76 -10.35 -1.19
C TRP A 33 -14.89 -8.97 -0.56
N THR A 34 -15.44 -8.95 0.64
CA THR A 34 -15.49 -7.76 1.49
C THR A 34 -14.49 -7.95 2.64
N PRO A 35 -13.30 -7.34 2.58
CA PRO A 35 -12.41 -7.31 3.73
C PRO A 35 -12.92 -6.27 4.75
N TYR A 36 -12.48 -6.38 6.01
CA TYR A 36 -12.84 -5.41 7.04
C TYR A 36 -12.26 -4.01 6.74
N GLN A 37 -11.07 -3.98 6.14
CA GLN A 37 -10.35 -2.79 5.69
C GLN A 37 -9.43 -3.19 4.52
N PRO A 38 -8.80 -2.26 3.80
CA PRO A 38 -7.90 -2.58 2.70
C PRO A 38 -6.68 -3.41 3.17
N TYR A 39 -6.32 -4.45 2.40
CA TYR A 39 -5.18 -5.32 2.68
C TYR A 39 -4.36 -5.56 1.41
N MET A 40 -3.04 -5.50 1.51
CA MET A 40 -2.14 -5.56 0.34
C MET A 40 -2.52 -4.55 -0.74
N LYS A 41 -3.04 -3.38 -0.36
CA LYS A 41 -3.52 -2.39 -1.32
C LYS A 41 -2.64 -1.15 -1.23
N GLU A 42 -2.12 -0.72 -2.37
CA GLU A 42 -1.39 0.54 -2.52
C GLU A 42 -2.32 1.73 -2.19
N LEU A 43 -1.70 2.90 -1.97
CA LEU A 43 -2.43 4.13 -1.78
C LEU A 43 -3.20 4.52 -3.06
N PRO A 44 -4.39 5.14 -2.96
CA PRO A 44 -5.17 5.50 -4.14
C PRO A 44 -4.49 6.56 -5.03
N ASP A 45 -4.55 6.31 -6.34
CA ASP A 45 -4.11 7.24 -7.37
C ASP A 45 -4.99 8.49 -7.46
N SER A 46 -4.45 9.53 -8.12
CA SER A 46 -5.18 10.66 -8.68
C SER A 46 -6.07 11.38 -7.68
N LYS A 47 -5.56 11.60 -6.45
CA LYS A 47 -6.28 12.31 -5.36
C LYS A 47 -7.60 11.65 -4.99
N ALA A 48 -7.74 10.36 -5.25
CA ALA A 48 -9.01 9.68 -5.04
C ALA A 48 -9.37 9.56 -3.55
N ILE A 49 -10.68 9.49 -3.31
CA ILE A 49 -11.26 9.22 -1.99
C ILE A 49 -11.77 7.79 -2.00
N GLU A 50 -11.20 6.93 -1.16
CA GLU A 50 -11.77 5.61 -0.93
C GLU A 50 -13.00 5.72 -0.04
N SER A 51 -14.00 4.89 -0.32
CA SER A 51 -15.22 4.80 0.49
C SER A 51 -15.85 3.41 0.47
N ALA A 52 -15.21 2.45 -0.19
CA ALA A 52 -15.76 1.11 -0.39
C ALA A 52 -15.65 0.21 0.85
N TYR A 53 -14.73 0.51 1.76
CA TYR A 53 -14.44 -0.31 2.94
C TYR A 53 -15.20 0.18 4.17
N GLY A 54 -15.43 -0.71 5.14
CA GLY A 54 -16.09 -0.33 6.40
C GLY A 54 -15.23 0.62 7.26
N VAL A 55 -13.91 0.41 7.24
CA VAL A 55 -12.90 1.27 7.90
C VAL A 55 -11.60 1.27 7.08
N GLY A 56 -10.69 2.19 7.40
CA GLY A 56 -9.35 2.26 6.79
C GLY A 56 -9.31 2.82 5.37
N ASN A 57 -10.42 3.39 4.89
CA ASN A 57 -10.43 4.22 3.68
C ASN A 57 -9.51 5.43 3.87
N LEU A 58 -8.85 5.87 2.80
CA LEU A 58 -8.03 7.08 2.82
C LEU A 58 -8.62 8.16 1.91
N ASN A 59 -8.47 9.40 2.33
CA ASN A 59 -8.75 10.57 1.51
C ASN A 59 -7.43 11.10 0.94
N MET A 60 -7.21 10.94 -0.37
CA MET A 60 -5.99 11.39 -1.02
C MET A 60 -6.10 12.81 -1.60
N THR A 61 -7.18 13.57 -1.36
CA THR A 61 -7.41 14.86 -2.05
C THR A 61 -6.27 15.88 -1.91
N ASN A 62 -5.53 15.80 -0.80
CA ASN A 62 -4.43 16.70 -0.48
C ASN A 62 -3.06 16.07 -0.70
N ASN A 63 -2.95 14.90 -1.35
CA ASN A 63 -1.65 14.37 -1.72
C ASN A 63 -1.03 15.21 -2.85
N LEU A 64 0.27 15.48 -2.72
CA LEU A 64 1.07 16.27 -3.66
C LEU A 64 2.11 15.43 -4.39
N LEU A 65 2.46 14.28 -3.83
CA LEU A 65 3.35 13.30 -4.42
C LEU A 65 2.88 11.92 -4.00
N LEU A 66 2.85 10.97 -4.93
CA LEU A 66 2.74 9.55 -4.63
C LEU A 66 3.62 8.78 -5.61
N LEU A 67 4.71 8.21 -5.11
CA LEU A 67 5.59 7.32 -5.86
C LEU A 67 5.37 5.90 -5.34
N HIS A 68 4.67 5.06 -6.11
CA HIS A 68 4.58 3.63 -5.79
C HIS A 68 5.90 2.90 -5.97
N LEU A 69 6.83 3.45 -6.76
CA LEU A 69 8.14 2.82 -7.03
C LEU A 69 8.02 1.43 -7.69
N ASN A 70 7.00 1.29 -8.53
CA ASN A 70 6.64 0.07 -9.24
C ASN A 70 7.32 -0.10 -10.60
N GLU A 71 8.17 0.84 -10.99
CA GLU A 71 8.84 0.84 -12.28
C GLU A 71 9.72 -0.40 -12.46
N SER A 72 9.91 -0.79 -13.73
CA SER A 72 10.72 -1.94 -14.09
C SER A 72 12.23 -1.64 -13.99
N SER A 73 13.04 -2.71 -14.10
CA SER A 73 14.50 -2.59 -14.07
C SER A 73 15.02 -1.62 -15.13
N GLY A 74 15.94 -0.74 -14.72
CA GLY A 74 16.54 0.29 -15.57
C GLY A 74 15.74 1.58 -15.69
N ALA A 75 14.65 1.74 -14.93
CA ALA A 75 13.89 2.99 -14.89
C ALA A 75 14.74 4.16 -14.37
N THR A 76 14.58 5.31 -15.02
CA THR A 76 15.20 6.59 -14.62
C THR A 76 14.17 7.69 -14.40
N SER A 77 12.88 7.35 -14.52
CA SER A 77 11.73 8.22 -14.34
C SER A 77 10.72 7.46 -13.49
N PHE A 78 10.20 8.12 -12.46
CA PHE A 78 9.31 7.55 -11.45
C PHE A 78 8.00 8.32 -11.46
N THR A 79 6.90 7.62 -11.68
CA THR A 79 5.60 8.22 -11.93
C THR A 79 5.02 8.79 -10.64
N ASP A 80 4.62 10.06 -10.68
CA ASP A 80 3.78 10.63 -9.62
C ASP A 80 2.31 10.28 -9.84
N SER A 81 1.85 9.27 -9.12
CA SER A 81 0.47 8.79 -9.12
C SER A 81 -0.50 9.72 -8.40
N SER A 82 -0.04 10.78 -7.72
CA SER A 82 -0.95 11.75 -7.09
C SER A 82 -1.76 12.57 -8.12
N GLY A 83 -1.29 12.62 -9.37
CA GLY A 83 -1.83 13.51 -10.41
C GLY A 83 -1.34 14.96 -10.30
N SER A 84 -0.37 15.24 -9.43
CA SER A 84 0.25 16.57 -9.30
C SER A 84 1.43 16.80 -10.25
N LEU A 85 1.83 15.77 -11.01
CA LEU A 85 2.90 15.78 -12.01
C LEU A 85 4.29 16.08 -11.43
N ASN A 86 4.52 15.71 -10.17
CA ASN A 86 5.82 15.75 -9.51
C ASN A 86 6.65 14.50 -9.84
N THR A 87 6.80 14.18 -11.14
CA THR A 87 7.54 12.99 -11.60
C THR A 87 8.98 13.00 -11.05
N GLY A 88 9.38 11.89 -10.43
CA GLY A 88 10.75 11.68 -9.97
C GLY A 88 11.69 11.27 -11.10
N SER A 89 12.98 11.54 -10.95
CA SER A 89 14.01 11.15 -11.92
C SER A 89 15.35 10.88 -11.24
N CYS A 90 16.23 10.12 -11.89
CA CYS A 90 17.59 9.86 -11.42
C CYS A 90 18.59 9.85 -12.58
N ASP A 91 19.89 10.01 -12.28
CA ASP A 91 20.96 10.06 -13.28
C ASP A 91 21.71 8.71 -13.41
N ASN A 92 21.21 7.84 -14.28
CA ASN A 92 21.86 6.55 -14.54
C ASN A 92 23.18 6.72 -15.32
N GLY A 93 23.34 7.80 -16.08
CA GLY A 93 24.56 8.08 -16.84
C GLY A 93 25.77 8.28 -15.93
N SER A 94 25.54 8.80 -14.72
CA SER A 94 26.54 8.97 -13.67
C SER A 94 26.51 7.88 -12.60
N GLY A 95 25.69 6.83 -12.76
CA GLY A 95 25.50 5.77 -11.78
C GLY A 95 24.95 6.26 -10.44
N LYS A 96 23.94 7.14 -10.46
CA LYS A 96 23.25 7.72 -9.30
C LYS A 96 21.76 7.37 -9.30
N CYS A 97 21.43 6.15 -9.70
CA CYS A 97 20.06 5.69 -9.83
C CYS A 97 19.86 4.48 -8.94
N PRO A 98 18.85 4.50 -8.05
CA PRO A 98 18.53 3.31 -7.28
C PRO A 98 18.13 2.16 -8.19
N THR A 99 18.27 0.95 -7.67
CA THR A 99 18.00 -0.29 -8.41
C THR A 99 16.67 -0.90 -7.99
N VAL A 100 15.91 -1.43 -8.95
CA VAL A 100 14.64 -2.10 -8.65
C VAL A 100 14.88 -3.38 -7.83
N THR A 101 14.00 -3.64 -6.88
CA THR A 101 13.83 -4.94 -6.22
C THR A 101 12.39 -5.42 -6.41
N THR A 102 12.21 -6.70 -6.74
CA THR A 102 10.87 -7.31 -6.92
C THR A 102 10.27 -7.80 -5.60
N SER A 103 10.94 -7.51 -4.48
CA SER A 103 10.47 -7.81 -3.12
C SER A 103 10.05 -6.52 -2.41
N GLY A 104 9.28 -5.68 -3.11
CA GLY A 104 8.67 -4.48 -2.56
C GLY A 104 7.72 -4.77 -1.40
N LYS A 105 7.29 -3.72 -0.72
CA LYS A 105 6.16 -3.82 0.20
C LYS A 105 4.88 -4.09 -0.57
N PHE A 106 4.69 -3.38 -1.67
CA PHE A 106 3.68 -3.62 -2.67
C PHE A 106 4.37 -3.74 -4.03
N ASN A 107 4.23 -4.90 -4.69
CA ASN A 107 4.85 -5.14 -5.99
C ASN A 107 6.39 -4.92 -5.98
N ASN A 108 6.90 -3.87 -6.63
CA ASN A 108 8.35 -3.57 -6.66
C ASN A 108 8.71 -2.51 -5.62
N ALA A 109 10.00 -2.27 -5.43
CA ALA A 109 10.54 -1.15 -4.69
C ALA A 109 11.87 -0.73 -5.30
N PHE A 110 12.44 0.38 -4.83
CA PHE A 110 13.76 0.84 -5.29
C PHE A 110 14.75 0.92 -4.14
N THR A 111 15.92 0.32 -4.35
CA THR A 111 17.01 0.14 -3.39
C THR A 111 18.16 1.08 -3.70
N PHE A 112 18.55 1.83 -2.68
CA PHE A 112 19.63 2.80 -2.67
C PHE A 112 20.88 2.18 -2.04
N ASP A 113 22.05 2.51 -2.58
CA ASP A 113 23.33 1.88 -2.22
C ASP A 113 24.05 2.51 -1.01
N GLY A 114 23.56 3.64 -0.47
CA GLY A 114 24.20 4.39 0.60
C GLY A 114 25.39 5.25 0.16
N GLY A 115 25.59 5.42 -1.14
CA GLY A 115 26.72 6.16 -1.70
C GLY A 115 26.31 7.42 -2.45
N ASN A 116 25.50 7.27 -3.50
CA ASN A 116 25.16 8.37 -4.40
C ASN A 116 23.80 8.23 -5.10
N ASP A 117 23.05 7.17 -4.82
CA ASP A 117 21.72 6.97 -5.40
C ASP A 117 20.71 7.97 -4.84
N GLU A 118 19.93 8.56 -5.74
CA GLU A 118 18.84 9.45 -5.38
C GLU A 118 17.72 9.45 -6.43
N ILE A 119 16.49 9.70 -5.98
CA ILE A 119 15.37 10.11 -6.83
C ILE A 119 15.12 11.58 -6.55
N GLN A 120 15.16 12.39 -7.60
CA GLN A 120 14.99 13.84 -7.54
C GLN A 120 13.72 14.28 -8.24
N LEU A 121 13.05 15.25 -7.63
CA LEU A 121 11.97 16.01 -8.27
C LEU A 121 12.53 17.23 -9.00
N ALA A 122 11.75 17.79 -9.93
CA ALA A 122 12.11 19.06 -10.56
C ALA A 122 12.25 20.19 -9.52
N SER A 123 13.16 21.14 -9.77
CA SER A 123 13.35 22.30 -8.89
C SER A 123 12.09 23.17 -8.86
N GLN A 124 11.51 23.35 -7.67
CA GLN A 124 10.26 24.06 -7.47
C GLN A 124 10.22 24.78 -6.12
N ALA A 125 9.20 25.62 -5.92
CA ALA A 125 9.00 26.28 -4.63
C ALA A 125 8.77 25.22 -3.54
N VAL A 126 9.41 25.36 -2.37
CA VAL A 126 9.22 24.41 -1.26
C VAL A 126 7.74 24.26 -0.90
N SER A 127 6.98 25.36 -0.95
CA SER A 127 5.54 25.40 -0.68
C SER A 127 4.67 24.60 -1.65
N SER A 128 5.20 24.12 -2.78
CA SER A 128 4.45 23.21 -3.68
C SER A 128 4.53 21.74 -3.25
N LEU A 129 5.38 21.41 -2.28
CA LEU A 129 5.47 20.07 -1.67
C LEU A 129 5.17 20.10 -0.18
N ILE A 130 5.64 21.13 0.54
CA ILE A 130 5.59 21.21 2.00
C ILE A 130 5.11 22.62 2.40
N GLY A 131 3.94 22.69 3.03
CA GLY A 131 3.28 23.94 3.41
C GLY A 131 3.39 24.26 4.91
N ALA A 132 2.39 24.98 5.43
CA ALA A 132 2.25 25.27 6.86
C ALA A 132 1.81 24.05 7.70
N GLN A 133 1.35 23.00 7.03
CA GLN A 133 1.11 21.66 7.52
C GLN A 133 1.50 20.71 6.39
N PHE A 134 1.90 19.49 6.73
CA PHE A 134 2.26 18.47 5.76
C PHE A 134 2.33 17.09 6.42
N THR A 135 2.33 16.07 5.58
CA THR A 135 2.69 14.70 5.98
C THR A 135 3.63 14.12 4.94
N ILE A 136 4.73 13.49 5.38
CA ILE A 136 5.56 12.63 4.54
C ILE A 136 5.44 11.22 5.12
N ALA A 137 5.02 10.24 4.32
CA ALA A 137 4.90 8.85 4.75
C ALA A 137 5.45 7.91 3.67
N PHE A 138 5.97 6.75 4.08
CA PHE A 138 6.55 5.77 3.18
C PHE A 138 6.80 4.45 3.90
N TRP A 139 7.00 3.38 3.12
CA TRP A 139 7.63 2.16 3.58
C TRP A 139 9.13 2.23 3.33
N PHE A 140 9.91 1.81 4.32
CA PHE A 140 11.37 1.71 4.22
C PHE A 140 11.86 0.37 4.75
N ASN A 141 12.82 -0.22 4.04
CA ASN A 141 13.51 -1.44 4.41
C ASN A 141 15.02 -1.19 4.46
N PRO A 142 15.64 -1.13 5.65
CA PRO A 142 17.02 -0.71 5.77
C PRO A 142 18.02 -1.78 5.29
N GLY A 143 19.10 -1.32 4.64
CA GLY A 143 20.24 -2.16 4.21
C GLY A 143 21.18 -2.58 5.36
N GLY A 144 21.07 -1.90 6.51
CA GLY A 144 21.85 -2.13 7.72
C GLY A 144 21.11 -1.63 8.96
N THR A 145 21.62 -1.94 10.16
CA THR A 145 20.90 -1.64 11.42
C THR A 145 20.91 -0.17 11.84
N GLN A 146 21.73 0.67 11.18
CA GLN A 146 21.82 2.11 11.44
C GLN A 146 21.42 2.93 10.21
N ASP A 147 21.03 2.29 9.10
CA ASP A 147 20.57 3.00 7.92
C ASP A 147 19.15 3.51 8.17
N ARG A 148 18.99 4.84 8.17
CA ARG A 148 17.69 5.50 8.35
C ARG A 148 17.17 6.08 7.04
N PRO A 149 15.84 6.16 6.89
CA PRO A 149 15.26 6.73 5.69
C PRO A 149 15.72 8.17 5.51
N THR A 150 16.44 8.41 4.43
CA THR A 150 17.05 9.71 4.12
C THR A 150 16.35 10.37 2.94
N PHE A 151 15.98 11.63 3.13
CA PHE A 151 15.37 12.48 2.13
C PHE A 151 15.55 13.95 2.54
N GLY A 152 15.41 14.88 1.60
CA GLY A 152 15.39 16.30 1.93
C GLY A 152 15.37 17.22 0.73
N PHE A 153 15.59 18.52 0.97
CA PHE A 153 15.68 19.51 -0.09
C PHE A 153 17.14 19.80 -0.45
N ALA A 154 17.57 19.36 -1.63
CA ALA A 154 18.92 19.55 -2.15
C ALA A 154 19.28 21.03 -2.40
N GLY A 155 20.58 21.30 -2.32
CA GLY A 155 21.16 22.64 -2.49
C GLY A 155 21.09 23.50 -1.23
N SER A 156 20.78 22.92 -0.07
CA SER A 156 20.63 23.63 1.19
C SER A 156 21.95 24.12 1.79
N GLY A 157 23.11 23.82 1.18
CA GLY A 157 24.41 24.23 1.73
C GLY A 157 24.76 23.45 3.01
N SER A 158 25.60 24.02 3.87
CA SER A 158 26.15 23.32 5.04
C SER A 158 25.43 23.57 6.37
N ALA A 159 24.44 24.46 6.40
CA ALA A 159 23.76 24.86 7.63
C ALA A 159 22.35 24.29 7.70
N ASN A 160 21.99 23.69 8.84
CA ASN A 160 20.66 23.17 9.15
C ASN A 160 19.52 24.14 8.80
N LYS A 161 19.68 25.44 9.11
CA LYS A 161 18.69 26.48 8.82
C LYS A 161 18.32 26.57 7.35
N SER A 162 19.21 26.17 6.45
CA SER A 162 19.02 26.34 5.02
C SER A 162 18.26 25.17 4.38
N ASN A 163 18.03 24.08 5.11
CA ASN A 163 17.31 22.90 4.63
C ASN A 163 15.88 22.88 5.19
N PRO A 164 14.85 23.12 4.36
CA PRO A 164 13.46 23.17 4.81
C PRO A 164 13.02 21.94 5.58
N VAL A 165 13.31 20.76 5.05
CA VAL A 165 13.03 19.46 5.66
C VAL A 165 14.13 18.50 5.23
N ALA A 166 14.76 17.81 6.18
CA ALA A 166 15.67 16.72 5.93
C ALA A 166 15.52 15.62 6.97
N SER A 167 15.56 14.36 6.55
CA SER A 167 15.72 13.19 7.42
C SER A 167 17.04 12.53 7.10
N TYR A 168 17.80 12.13 8.12
CA TYR A 168 19.07 11.41 8.02
C TYR A 168 19.40 10.73 9.35
N ASP A 169 20.50 9.99 9.43
CA ASP A 169 20.82 9.09 10.54
C ASP A 169 20.76 9.73 11.93
N SER A 170 21.10 11.01 12.07
CA SER A 170 21.15 11.66 13.38
C SER A 170 19.87 12.40 13.75
N PHE A 171 19.21 13.05 12.80
CA PHE A 171 18.07 13.93 13.08
C PHE A 171 17.07 13.99 11.93
N ILE A 172 15.87 14.47 12.25
CA ILE A 172 15.03 15.16 11.29
C ILE A 172 15.24 16.66 11.51
N ASN A 173 15.57 17.41 10.47
CA ASN A 173 15.84 18.84 10.51
C ASN A 173 14.74 19.63 9.79
N ILE A 174 14.28 20.69 10.43
CA ILE A 174 13.38 21.69 9.85
C ILE A 174 14.08 23.06 9.83
N GLY A 175 14.08 23.74 8.68
CA GLY A 175 14.78 25.01 8.48
C GLY A 175 13.97 26.07 7.75
N ASN A 176 14.24 27.35 8.00
CA ASN A 176 13.52 28.47 7.39
C ASN A 176 14.42 29.54 6.73
N GLY A 177 15.69 29.21 6.51
CA GLY A 177 16.76 30.10 6.07
C GLY A 177 17.39 30.95 7.18
N SER A 178 16.71 31.10 8.33
CA SER A 178 17.16 31.95 9.46
C SER A 178 17.47 31.15 10.72
N SER A 179 16.58 30.23 11.09
CA SER A 179 16.61 29.35 12.26
C SER A 179 16.39 27.89 11.82
N TRP A 180 16.61 26.97 12.75
CA TRP A 180 16.38 25.54 12.55
C TRP A 180 15.83 24.89 13.82
N GLN A 181 15.14 23.77 13.63
CA GLN A 181 14.69 22.86 14.68
C GLN A 181 15.18 21.46 14.34
N LEU A 182 15.83 20.79 15.31
CA LEU A 182 16.17 19.38 15.21
C LEU A 182 15.15 18.59 16.00
N LEU A 183 14.57 17.59 15.35
CA LEU A 183 13.73 16.57 15.95
C LEU A 183 14.55 15.30 16.12
N THR A 184 14.07 14.41 16.98
CA THR A 184 14.60 13.05 17.07
C THR A 184 14.50 12.38 15.69
N ALA A 185 15.59 11.75 15.23
CA ALA A 185 15.54 10.93 14.03
C ALA A 185 14.55 9.77 14.19
N PHE A 186 14.09 9.23 13.06
CA PHE A 186 13.33 7.98 13.08
C PHE A 186 14.13 6.88 13.80
N PRO A 187 13.47 6.03 14.62
CA PRO A 187 14.17 4.94 15.30
C PRO A 187 14.66 3.90 14.30
N ASP A 188 15.70 3.16 14.67
CA ASP A 188 16.26 2.10 13.83
C ASP A 188 15.26 0.96 13.64
N ALA A 189 15.28 0.37 12.45
CA ALA A 189 14.57 -0.87 12.15
C ALA A 189 15.55 -2.04 11.95
N ALA A 190 15.05 -3.25 12.14
CA ALA A 190 15.82 -4.44 11.81
C ALA A 190 16.12 -4.49 10.31
N ILE A 191 17.34 -4.88 9.96
CA ILE A 191 17.75 -5.09 8.57
C ILE A 191 16.76 -5.99 7.83
N ASN A 192 16.49 -5.71 6.56
CA ASN A 192 15.58 -6.49 5.72
C ASN A 192 14.12 -6.55 6.24
N THR A 193 13.70 -5.60 7.08
CA THR A 193 12.34 -5.50 7.62
C THR A 193 11.65 -4.21 7.18
N TRP A 194 10.63 -4.36 6.32
CA TRP A 194 9.75 -3.26 5.94
C TRP A 194 9.07 -2.62 7.15
N THR A 195 9.29 -1.32 7.33
CA THR A 195 8.75 -0.49 8.39
C THR A 195 8.07 0.73 7.79
N HIS A 196 6.87 1.08 8.25
CA HIS A 196 6.17 2.27 7.80
C HIS A 196 6.56 3.47 8.67
N TYR A 197 7.05 4.54 8.07
CA TYR A 197 7.40 5.78 8.76
C TYR A 197 6.49 6.91 8.30
N ALA A 198 6.19 7.84 9.20
CA ALA A 198 5.59 9.11 8.83
C ALA A 198 6.11 10.27 9.68
N LEU A 199 6.32 11.42 9.04
CA LEU A 199 6.53 12.72 9.67
C LEU A 199 5.31 13.59 9.39
N VAL A 200 4.65 14.07 10.43
CA VAL A 200 3.43 14.88 10.36
C VAL A 200 3.70 16.23 11.00
N ASP A 201 3.36 17.31 10.31
CA ASP A 201 3.16 18.64 10.88
C ASP A 201 1.64 18.83 11.06
N ASP A 202 1.16 18.71 12.31
CA ASP A 202 -0.26 18.82 12.65
C ASP A 202 -0.72 20.27 12.87
N GLY A 203 0.15 21.24 12.55
CA GLY A 203 -0.06 22.67 12.75
C GLY A 203 0.30 23.16 14.16
N SER A 204 0.60 22.25 15.08
CA SER A 204 1.06 22.57 16.45
C SER A 204 2.35 21.85 16.84
N ASP A 205 2.48 20.58 16.49
CA ASP A 205 3.62 19.72 16.75
C ASP A 205 4.11 19.06 15.46
N TYR A 206 5.41 18.77 15.44
CA TYR A 206 5.97 17.73 14.57
C TYR A 206 5.82 16.37 15.25
N VAL A 207 5.17 15.42 14.57
CA VAL A 207 4.85 14.10 15.09
C VAL A 207 5.47 13.03 14.20
N ALA A 208 6.27 12.14 14.78
CA ALA A 208 6.85 11.00 14.08
C ALA A 208 6.07 9.73 14.42
N TYR A 209 5.74 8.93 13.40
CA TYR A 209 5.08 7.65 13.55
C TYR A 209 5.92 6.52 12.98
N VAL A 210 5.87 5.36 13.65
CA VAL A 210 6.45 4.10 13.18
C VAL A 210 5.39 3.01 13.28
N ASN A 211 5.13 2.33 12.16
CA ASN A 211 4.11 1.29 12.06
C ASN A 211 2.74 1.76 12.59
N GLY A 212 2.39 3.02 12.30
CA GLY A 212 1.12 3.62 12.72
C GLY A 212 1.07 4.09 14.18
N ILE A 213 2.15 3.98 14.95
CA ILE A 213 2.22 4.38 16.36
C ILE A 213 3.09 5.62 16.49
N GLU A 214 2.62 6.63 17.23
CA GLU A 214 3.38 7.82 17.57
C GLU A 214 4.62 7.44 18.41
N VAL A 215 5.81 7.89 17.97
CA VAL A 215 7.08 7.64 18.66
C VAL A 215 7.77 8.92 19.15
N SER A 216 7.42 10.09 18.57
CA SER A 216 7.90 11.41 19.01
C SER A 216 6.85 12.47 18.72
N ARG A 217 6.85 13.50 19.56
CA ARG A 217 6.03 14.71 19.41
C ARG A 217 6.81 15.90 19.95
N ASP A 218 7.01 16.90 19.10
CA ASP A 218 7.83 18.07 19.40
C ASP A 218 7.10 19.34 18.96
N PRO A 219 6.87 20.32 19.87
CA PRO A 219 6.23 21.58 19.52
C PRO A 219 6.93 22.32 18.39
N ILE A 220 6.16 22.87 17.46
CA ILE A 220 6.71 23.61 16.32
C ILE A 220 7.32 24.92 16.82
N SER A 221 8.62 25.09 16.59
CA SER A 221 9.38 26.32 16.84
C SER A 221 9.93 26.95 15.56
N VAL A 222 10.02 26.17 14.49
CA VAL A 222 10.47 26.60 13.15
C VAL A 222 9.58 25.91 12.11
N ASN A 223 8.98 26.69 11.20
CA ASN A 223 8.25 26.18 10.05
C ASN A 223 9.17 26.06 8.82
N PRO A 224 9.03 25.02 7.98
CA PRO A 224 9.86 24.84 6.80
C PRO A 224 9.62 25.94 5.76
N THR A 225 10.68 26.59 5.28
CA THR A 225 10.58 27.51 4.14
C THR A 225 11.93 27.76 3.46
N SER A 226 11.88 28.22 2.22
CA SER A 226 13.03 28.65 1.44
C SER A 226 12.67 29.86 0.60
N ALA A 227 13.58 30.83 0.51
CA ALA A 227 13.42 31.99 -0.37
C ALA A 227 13.66 31.66 -1.86
N THR A 228 14.20 30.46 -2.15
CA THR A 228 14.48 29.99 -3.51
C THR A 228 13.82 28.65 -3.77
N ASN A 229 13.65 28.31 -5.05
CA ASN A 229 13.27 26.97 -5.47
C ASN A 229 14.33 25.94 -5.02
N ARG A 230 13.86 24.72 -4.77
CA ARG A 230 14.65 23.60 -4.28
C ARG A 230 14.25 22.32 -5.02
N VAL A 231 15.20 21.39 -5.12
CA VAL A 231 14.97 20.01 -5.56
C VAL A 231 14.68 19.19 -4.31
N PHE A 232 13.59 18.43 -4.29
CA PHE A 232 13.36 17.42 -3.26
C PHE A 232 14.00 16.10 -3.72
N THR A 233 14.70 15.43 -2.82
CA THR A 233 15.43 14.20 -3.06
C THR A 233 15.05 13.13 -2.05
N ILE A 234 14.92 11.90 -2.55
CA ILE A 234 14.78 10.66 -1.77
C ILE A 234 16.08 9.88 -1.98
N GLY A 235 16.73 9.43 -0.92
CA GLY A 235 18.05 8.81 -0.98
C GLY A 235 19.17 9.70 -0.43
N GLU A 236 19.00 11.03 -0.47
CA GLU A 236 19.96 12.04 -0.02
C GLU A 236 19.31 13.07 0.92
N SER A 237 20.08 13.55 1.89
CA SER A 237 19.63 14.46 2.97
C SER A 237 19.30 15.91 2.57
N GLY A 238 19.66 16.33 1.37
CA GLY A 238 19.53 17.69 0.84
C GLY A 238 20.70 18.64 1.15
N PHE A 239 21.71 18.20 1.91
CA PHE A 239 22.85 19.06 2.28
C PHE A 239 23.81 19.27 1.09
N SER A 240 24.79 20.17 1.25
CA SER A 240 25.86 20.31 0.25
C SER A 240 26.56 18.96 0.01
N ALA A 241 27.05 18.70 -1.20
CA ALA A 241 27.67 17.43 -1.57
C ALA A 241 28.75 16.90 -0.59
N ALA A 242 29.48 17.80 0.09
CA ALA A 242 30.50 17.41 1.08
C ALA A 242 29.93 16.92 2.43
N LEU A 243 28.64 17.13 2.68
CA LEU A 243 27.92 16.82 3.93
C LEU A 243 26.65 15.99 3.68
N ALA A 244 26.34 15.70 2.41
CA ALA A 244 25.25 14.84 2.01
C ALA A 244 25.34 13.51 2.77
N GLN A 245 24.26 13.17 3.47
CA GLN A 245 24.06 11.84 4.01
C GLN A 245 23.25 11.04 3.00
N TRP A 246 23.53 9.75 2.93
CA TRP A 246 22.97 8.82 1.96
C TRP A 246 22.40 7.62 2.70
N THR A 247 21.28 7.10 2.22
CA THR A 247 20.68 5.90 2.80
C THR A 247 21.04 4.65 2.01
N ALA A 248 21.37 3.56 2.70
CA ALA A 248 21.33 2.22 2.11
C ALA A 248 20.02 1.53 2.50
N GLY A 249 19.21 1.12 1.52
CA GLY A 249 17.92 0.48 1.79
C GLY A 249 16.88 0.71 0.70
N SER A 250 15.73 0.08 0.84
CA SER A 250 14.64 0.14 -0.15
C SER A 250 13.51 1.05 0.31
N PHE A 251 13.01 1.90 -0.59
CA PHE A 251 11.77 2.67 -0.40
C PHE A 251 10.63 2.11 -1.25
N ASP A 252 9.41 2.28 -0.74
CA ASP A 252 8.16 1.93 -1.40
C ASP A 252 7.03 2.85 -0.89
N GLU A 253 6.00 3.10 -1.70
CA GLU A 253 4.83 3.96 -1.40
C GLU A 253 5.20 5.33 -0.79
N PHE A 254 6.10 6.08 -1.42
CA PHE A 254 6.51 7.39 -0.90
C PHE A 254 5.46 8.46 -1.22
N VAL A 255 4.87 9.04 -0.18
CA VAL A 255 3.76 10.01 -0.31
C VAL A 255 4.03 11.30 0.46
N ILE A 256 3.62 12.42 -0.12
CA ILE A 256 3.61 13.74 0.54
C ILE A 256 2.19 14.31 0.48
N PHE A 257 1.67 14.80 1.59
CA PHE A 257 0.40 15.53 1.70
C PHE A 257 0.62 16.99 2.07
N SER A 258 -0.26 17.87 1.60
CA SER A 258 -0.34 19.28 2.03
C SER A 258 -1.11 19.49 3.34
N GLU A 259 -1.32 18.43 4.12
CA GLU A 259 -2.02 18.47 5.41
C GLU A 259 -1.34 17.56 6.43
N GLY A 260 -1.55 17.86 7.71
CA GLY A 260 -1.18 16.97 8.81
C GLY A 260 -2.24 15.89 8.95
N LEU A 261 -1.91 14.65 8.58
CA LEU A 261 -2.84 13.53 8.69
C LEU A 261 -3.04 13.11 10.15
N ALA A 262 -4.26 12.67 10.46
CA ALA A 262 -4.55 12.13 11.77
C ALA A 262 -3.84 10.78 11.97
N GLY A 263 -3.51 10.44 13.23
CA GLY A 263 -2.86 9.17 13.56
C GLY A 263 -3.64 7.93 13.08
N ASP A 264 -4.98 8.01 13.01
CA ASP A 264 -5.82 6.94 12.47
C ASP A 264 -5.59 6.70 10.97
N ASP A 265 -5.34 7.76 10.18
CA ASP A 265 -5.01 7.64 8.76
C ASP A 265 -3.61 7.05 8.57
N ILE A 266 -2.63 7.47 9.38
CA ILE A 266 -1.28 6.88 9.39
C ILE A 266 -1.34 5.39 9.76
N LEU A 267 -2.17 5.03 10.74
CA LEU A 267 -2.40 3.65 11.13
C LEU A 267 -3.10 2.85 10.01
N ALA A 268 -4.02 3.46 9.27
CA ALA A 268 -4.66 2.84 8.11
C ALA A 268 -3.65 2.54 6.99
N MET A 269 -2.71 3.47 6.70
CA MET A 269 -1.61 3.25 5.75
C MET A 269 -0.73 2.06 6.16
N TYR A 270 -0.30 2.01 7.42
CA TYR A 270 0.48 0.86 7.93
C TYR A 270 -0.29 -0.46 7.80
N LYS A 271 -1.57 -0.47 8.18
CA LYS A 271 -2.41 -1.67 8.19
C LYS A 271 -2.59 -2.30 6.80
N ARG A 272 -2.53 -1.51 5.72
CA ARG A 272 -2.58 -2.01 4.33
C ARG A 272 -1.44 -2.95 4.02
N GLY A 273 -0.24 -2.60 4.43
CA GLY A 273 0.95 -3.42 4.20
C GLY A 273 1.19 -4.46 5.29
N ALA A 274 0.77 -4.21 6.53
CA ALA A 274 1.00 -5.13 7.65
C ALA A 274 0.11 -6.37 7.60
N ASN A 275 -1.06 -6.28 6.97
CA ASN A 275 -2.04 -7.35 6.89
C ASN A 275 -2.24 -7.80 5.45
N LEU A 276 -2.22 -9.11 5.25
CA LEU A 276 -2.34 -9.75 3.96
C LEU A 276 -3.59 -10.62 3.95
N LEU A 277 -4.40 -10.44 2.90
CA LEU A 277 -5.55 -11.29 2.62
C LEU A 277 -5.43 -11.80 1.19
N LYS A 278 -5.27 -13.11 1.08
CA LYS A 278 -5.00 -13.80 -0.18
C LYS A 278 -5.99 -14.95 -0.37
N PHE A 279 -6.28 -15.29 -1.61
CA PHE A 279 -7.16 -16.40 -1.96
C PHE A 279 -6.51 -17.32 -2.97
N GLN A 280 -6.80 -18.61 -2.83
CA GLN A 280 -6.72 -19.59 -3.90
C GLN A 280 -8.07 -20.26 -4.05
N VAL A 281 -8.36 -20.78 -5.23
CA VAL A 281 -9.65 -21.42 -5.55
C VAL A 281 -9.43 -22.76 -6.22
N ARG A 282 -10.45 -23.59 -6.25
CA ARG A 282 -10.49 -24.81 -7.06
C ARG A 282 -11.91 -25.09 -7.50
N SER A 283 -12.05 -25.65 -8.69
CA SER A 283 -13.29 -26.28 -9.14
C SER A 283 -13.07 -27.78 -9.23
N CYS A 284 -14.11 -28.56 -8.93
CA CYS A 284 -13.98 -29.99 -8.69
C CYS A 284 -15.05 -30.81 -9.44
N ASP A 285 -14.66 -32.00 -9.87
CA ASP A 285 -15.57 -32.92 -10.58
C ASP A 285 -16.40 -33.79 -9.62
N ASP A 286 -15.98 -33.86 -8.35
CA ASP A 286 -16.62 -34.66 -7.31
C ASP A 286 -17.03 -33.84 -6.06
N GLY A 287 -18.03 -34.35 -5.33
CA GLY A 287 -18.62 -33.66 -4.18
C GLY A 287 -17.75 -33.60 -2.91
N ALA A 288 -16.65 -34.35 -2.87
CA ALA A 288 -15.60 -34.25 -1.86
C ALA A 288 -14.45 -33.32 -2.29
N CYS A 289 -14.43 -32.84 -3.55
CA CYS A 289 -13.34 -32.06 -4.12
C CYS A 289 -11.98 -32.74 -3.89
N SER A 290 -11.84 -33.96 -4.37
CA SER A 290 -10.68 -34.80 -4.13
C SER A 290 -9.82 -34.93 -5.39
N GLY A 291 -8.56 -34.53 -5.29
CA GLY A 291 -7.60 -34.63 -6.41
C GLY A 291 -7.31 -33.30 -7.12
N GLU A 292 -8.11 -32.25 -6.89
CA GLU A 292 -7.86 -30.92 -7.46
C GLU A 292 -7.11 -30.01 -6.49
N ASN A 293 -6.15 -29.26 -7.05
CA ASN A 293 -5.35 -28.31 -6.29
C ASN A 293 -6.04 -26.95 -6.19
N PHE A 294 -5.78 -26.25 -5.08
CA PHE A 294 -6.03 -24.83 -4.98
C PHE A 294 -5.04 -24.06 -5.85
N ILE A 295 -5.54 -23.20 -6.72
CA ILE A 295 -4.78 -22.42 -7.68
C ILE A 295 -5.04 -20.93 -7.52
N GLY A 296 -4.05 -20.13 -7.89
CA GLY A 296 -4.15 -18.68 -8.00
C GLY A 296 -4.44 -18.19 -9.42
N PRO A 297 -4.29 -16.89 -9.68
CA PRO A 297 -4.66 -16.25 -10.95
C PRO A 297 -3.90 -16.77 -12.17
N ASP A 298 -2.73 -17.39 -12.02
CA ASP A 298 -1.95 -17.97 -13.13
C ASP A 298 -2.21 -19.48 -13.34
N GLY A 299 -3.12 -20.08 -12.56
CA GLY A 299 -3.40 -21.50 -12.60
C GLY A 299 -2.41 -22.38 -11.82
N SER A 300 -1.43 -21.79 -11.15
CA SER A 300 -0.47 -22.51 -10.30
C SER A 300 -0.86 -22.49 -8.82
N THR A 301 -0.24 -23.37 -8.04
CA THR A 301 -0.40 -23.43 -6.57
C THR A 301 0.45 -22.38 -5.83
N GLY A 302 1.28 -21.62 -6.55
CA GLY A 302 2.22 -20.65 -5.98
C GLY A 302 1.71 -19.20 -5.96
N THR A 303 0.63 -18.90 -6.67
CA THR A 303 0.08 -17.54 -6.77
C THR A 303 -1.24 -17.40 -6.01
N TYR A 304 -1.66 -16.14 -5.82
CA TYR A 304 -2.82 -15.81 -5.01
C TYR A 304 -3.62 -14.67 -5.64
N TYR A 305 -4.94 -14.78 -5.57
CA TYR A 305 -5.83 -13.64 -5.78
C TYR A 305 -5.72 -12.72 -4.55
N SER A 306 -5.49 -11.43 -4.77
CA SER A 306 -5.38 -10.41 -3.72
C SER A 306 -5.63 -9.01 -4.31
N GLU A 307 -5.68 -8.00 -3.45
CA GLU A 307 -5.78 -6.60 -3.87
C GLU A 307 -4.44 -6.00 -4.33
N LEU A 308 -3.34 -6.75 -4.27
CA LEU A 308 -1.98 -6.28 -4.59
C LEU A 308 -1.85 -5.64 -5.97
N THR A 309 -2.67 -6.08 -6.91
CA THR A 309 -2.68 -5.57 -8.29
C THR A 309 -3.95 -4.79 -8.64
N ASP A 310 -4.80 -4.45 -7.64
CA ASP A 310 -6.00 -3.66 -7.86
C ASP A 310 -5.73 -2.15 -7.70
N ALA A 311 -5.64 -1.45 -8.84
CA ALA A 311 -5.67 0.01 -8.88
C ALA A 311 -7.09 0.62 -8.68
N SER A 312 -8.11 -0.22 -8.44
CA SER A 312 -9.49 0.22 -8.26
C SER A 312 -9.79 0.58 -6.80
N ASN A 313 -10.55 1.65 -6.58
CA ASN A 313 -11.07 2.02 -5.25
C ASN A 313 -12.32 1.25 -4.82
N ALA A 314 -12.79 0.31 -5.64
CA ALA A 314 -13.91 -0.56 -5.31
C ALA A 314 -13.46 -1.76 -4.45
N LEU A 315 -14.43 -2.46 -3.86
CA LEU A 315 -14.19 -3.76 -3.23
C LEU A 315 -13.63 -4.76 -4.25
N PRO A 316 -12.75 -5.67 -3.83
CA PRO A 316 -12.07 -6.60 -4.73
C PRO A 316 -13.02 -7.58 -5.42
N SER A 317 -12.80 -7.75 -6.72
CA SER A 317 -13.48 -8.74 -7.55
C SER A 317 -12.51 -9.21 -8.63
N LYS A 318 -12.17 -10.50 -8.62
CA LYS A 318 -11.21 -11.12 -9.54
C LYS A 318 -11.86 -12.13 -10.45
N THR A 319 -11.50 -12.09 -11.73
CA THR A 319 -11.92 -13.07 -12.73
C THR A 319 -11.20 -14.39 -12.52
N LEU A 320 -11.93 -15.49 -12.70
CA LEU A 320 -11.43 -16.85 -12.54
C LEU A 320 -11.10 -17.50 -13.90
N SER A 321 -10.26 -16.84 -14.70
CA SER A 321 -10.00 -17.23 -16.11
C SER A 321 -9.32 -18.59 -16.28
N ASN A 322 -8.63 -19.10 -15.25
CA ASN A 322 -7.89 -20.36 -15.29
C ASN A 322 -8.58 -21.49 -14.50
N VAL A 323 -9.83 -21.27 -14.07
CA VAL A 323 -10.61 -22.26 -13.33
C VAL A 323 -11.48 -23.04 -14.31
N LEU A 324 -11.39 -24.38 -14.27
CA LEU A 324 -12.14 -25.25 -15.17
C LEU A 324 -13.64 -25.30 -14.83
N ASP A 325 -14.44 -25.57 -15.85
CA ASP A 325 -15.88 -25.76 -15.69
C ASP A 325 -16.19 -27.08 -14.99
N ASN A 326 -16.81 -27.00 -13.82
CA ASN A 326 -17.00 -28.14 -12.92
C ASN A 326 -18.20 -27.89 -12.00
N GLN A 327 -18.80 -28.96 -11.47
CA GLN A 327 -20.00 -28.85 -10.65
C GLN A 327 -19.74 -28.25 -9.27
N TYR A 328 -18.56 -28.51 -8.72
CA TYR A 328 -18.22 -28.12 -7.36
C TYR A 328 -17.16 -27.03 -7.36
N PHE A 329 -17.16 -26.20 -6.33
CA PHE A 329 -16.18 -25.13 -6.14
C PHE A 329 -15.82 -24.96 -4.67
N GLN A 330 -14.58 -24.57 -4.42
CA GLN A 330 -14.10 -24.24 -3.09
C GLN A 330 -13.05 -23.14 -3.16
N TYR A 331 -13.02 -22.26 -2.16
CA TYR A 331 -11.93 -21.31 -1.99
C TYR A 331 -11.20 -21.54 -0.67
N LYS A 332 -9.96 -21.07 -0.63
CA LYS A 332 -9.14 -21.01 0.57
C LYS A 332 -8.62 -19.58 0.73
N ALA A 333 -8.96 -18.98 1.86
CA ALA A 333 -8.46 -17.67 2.28
C ALA A 333 -7.23 -17.86 3.18
N PHE A 334 -6.20 -17.06 2.94
CA PHE A 334 -4.98 -16.98 3.73
C PHE A 334 -4.95 -15.59 4.35
N LEU A 335 -5.02 -15.55 5.68
CA LEU A 335 -4.97 -14.31 6.45
C LEU A 335 -3.61 -14.27 7.13
N GLU A 336 -2.75 -13.34 6.76
CA GLU A 336 -1.39 -13.24 7.28
C GLU A 336 -1.12 -11.83 7.80
N THR A 337 -0.19 -11.72 8.75
CA THR A 337 0.22 -10.42 9.28
C THR A 337 1.69 -10.42 9.66
N SER A 338 2.36 -9.28 9.48
CA SER A 338 3.71 -9.03 10.01
C SER A 338 3.70 -8.43 11.41
N SER A 339 2.51 -8.21 11.99
CA SER A 339 2.32 -7.62 13.32
C SER A 339 1.92 -8.67 14.34
N THR A 340 2.35 -8.49 15.59
CA THR A 340 1.93 -9.33 16.73
C THR A 340 0.59 -8.89 17.33
N THR A 341 0.05 -7.74 16.91
CA THR A 341 -1.16 -7.12 17.48
C THR A 341 -2.28 -6.94 16.47
N LEU A 342 -2.03 -7.13 15.17
CA LEU A 342 -3.03 -7.02 14.13
C LEU A 342 -3.44 -8.41 13.63
N THR A 343 -4.62 -8.50 13.03
CA THR A 343 -5.09 -9.72 12.36
C THR A 343 -6.02 -9.30 11.22
N PRO A 344 -5.83 -9.79 9.99
CA PRO A 344 -6.76 -9.52 8.89
C PRO A 344 -8.13 -10.13 9.19
N ALA A 345 -9.19 -9.47 8.73
CA ALA A 345 -10.56 -9.93 8.89
C ALA A 345 -11.29 -9.92 7.55
N LEU A 346 -11.95 -11.04 7.26
CA LEU A 346 -12.75 -11.25 6.06
C LEU A 346 -14.23 -11.29 6.47
N LEU A 347 -15.06 -10.43 5.86
CA LEU A 347 -16.48 -10.29 6.22
C LEU A 347 -17.38 -11.14 5.33
N ASP A 348 -17.16 -11.11 4.01
CA ASP A 348 -17.96 -11.86 3.04
C ASP A 348 -17.12 -12.28 1.82
N VAL A 349 -17.52 -13.38 1.18
CA VAL A 349 -17.02 -13.82 -0.12
C VAL A 349 -18.20 -14.15 -1.02
N THR A 350 -18.24 -13.51 -2.19
CA THR A 350 -19.24 -13.71 -3.22
C THR A 350 -18.61 -14.41 -4.42
N ILE A 351 -19.22 -15.51 -4.87
CA ILE A 351 -18.82 -16.26 -6.07
C ILE A 351 -19.89 -16.08 -7.14
N THR A 352 -19.48 -15.65 -8.32
CA THR A 352 -20.37 -15.53 -9.50
C THR A 352 -20.08 -16.67 -10.47
N TYR A 353 -21.13 -17.24 -11.06
CA TYR A 353 -21.02 -18.34 -12.01
C TYR A 353 -22.07 -18.22 -13.13
N ALA A 354 -21.81 -18.91 -14.24
CA ALA A 354 -22.72 -19.04 -15.36
C ALA A 354 -22.93 -20.53 -15.73
N SER A 355 -24.06 -20.84 -16.38
CA SER A 355 -24.28 -22.17 -16.93
C SER A 355 -23.26 -22.46 -18.04
N SER A 356 -22.61 -23.63 -18.01
CA SER A 356 -21.72 -24.08 -19.09
C SER A 356 -22.48 -24.63 -20.30
N ILE A 357 -23.81 -24.67 -20.22
CA ILE A 357 -24.67 -24.99 -21.36
C ILE A 357 -24.62 -23.79 -22.31
N GLY A 358 -23.78 -23.88 -23.34
CA GLY A 358 -23.96 -23.07 -24.54
C GLY A 358 -25.42 -23.18 -24.94
N VAL A 359 -26.10 -22.04 -25.07
CA VAL A 359 -27.45 -21.99 -25.62
C VAL A 359 -27.43 -22.93 -26.84
N PRO A 360 -28.18 -24.04 -26.86
CA PRO A 360 -28.30 -24.80 -28.09
C PRO A 360 -28.71 -23.77 -29.14
N GLU A 361 -28.03 -23.69 -30.28
CA GLU A 361 -28.62 -23.04 -31.44
C GLU A 361 -29.96 -23.75 -31.65
N PHE A 362 -31.03 -23.16 -31.10
CA PHE A 362 -32.38 -23.59 -31.39
C PHE A 362 -32.59 -23.14 -32.82
N SER A 363 -32.56 -24.11 -33.74
CA SER A 363 -33.12 -23.95 -35.06
C SER A 363 -34.52 -23.36 -34.90
N ASP A 364 -34.72 -22.17 -35.46
CA ASP A 364 -35.98 -21.47 -35.70
C ASP A 364 -37.04 -21.53 -34.59
N GLY A 365 -36.96 -20.58 -33.66
CA GLY A 365 -38.06 -20.29 -32.73
C GLY A 365 -37.69 -19.25 -31.68
N VAL A 366 -37.93 -17.97 -31.99
CA VAL A 366 -37.72 -16.79 -31.14
C VAL A 366 -38.30 -16.97 -29.73
N TYR A 367 -37.47 -16.83 -28.69
CA TYR A 367 -37.80 -16.13 -27.43
C TYR A 367 -36.54 -15.49 -26.82
N VAL A 368 -36.50 -14.16 -26.80
CA VAL A 368 -35.55 -13.39 -25.97
C VAL A 368 -36.18 -13.30 -24.57
N ALA A 369 -35.67 -14.08 -23.62
CA ALA A 369 -35.93 -13.89 -22.20
C ALA A 369 -34.72 -13.21 -21.57
N THR A 370 -34.73 -11.88 -21.53
CA THR A 370 -33.79 -11.11 -20.71
C THR A 370 -34.19 -11.29 -19.24
N MET A 371 -33.66 -12.31 -18.57
CA MET A 371 -33.73 -12.39 -17.10
C MET A 371 -32.63 -11.50 -16.51
N LEU A 372 -33.00 -10.27 -16.13
CA LEU A 372 -32.27 -9.54 -15.09
C LEU A 372 -32.54 -10.26 -13.76
N PHE A 373 -31.53 -10.93 -13.19
CA PHE A 373 -31.65 -11.40 -11.82
C PHE A 373 -31.51 -10.21 -10.87
N VAL A 374 -32.60 -9.99 -10.14
CA VAL A 374 -32.76 -9.07 -9.02
C VAL A 374 -31.85 -9.52 -7.87
N ILE A 375 -31.11 -8.56 -7.33
CA ILE A 375 -30.29 -8.67 -6.11
C ILE A 375 -31.15 -9.21 -4.96
N PHE A 376 -30.73 -10.32 -4.34
CA PHE A 376 -31.24 -10.69 -3.03
C PHE A 376 -30.59 -9.81 -1.96
N TYR A 377 -31.34 -8.81 -1.51
CA TYR A 377 -31.07 -8.10 -0.27
C TYR A 377 -31.48 -9.01 0.90
N ILE A 378 -30.53 -9.61 1.61
CA ILE A 378 -30.81 -10.15 2.94
C ILE A 378 -30.67 -9.01 3.93
N ALA A 379 -31.82 -8.59 4.45
CA ALA A 379 -31.96 -7.49 5.39
C ALA A 379 -31.15 -7.69 6.68
N GLN A 380 -30.64 -6.56 7.18
CA GLN A 380 -30.01 -6.39 8.48
C GLN A 380 -30.78 -7.06 9.63
N ARG A 381 -30.05 -7.73 10.52
CA ARG A 381 -30.43 -7.82 11.95
C ARG A 381 -29.42 -7.02 12.77
N LYS A 382 -29.78 -5.77 13.09
CA LYS A 382 -29.24 -5.06 14.25
C LYS A 382 -29.83 -5.70 15.50
N GLU A 383 -29.06 -6.48 16.23
CA GLU A 383 -29.31 -6.68 17.65
C GLU A 383 -28.05 -6.36 18.46
N LYS A 384 -28.22 -5.36 19.31
CA LYS A 384 -27.34 -4.93 20.40
C LYS A 384 -26.95 -6.13 21.27
N ILE A 385 -25.66 -6.35 21.50
CA ILE A 385 -25.16 -6.85 22.79
C ILE A 385 -23.78 -6.22 22.99
N PHE A 386 -23.67 -5.26 23.91
CA PHE A 386 -22.65 -5.20 24.97
C PHE A 386 -23.14 -4.14 25.97
N GLN A 387 -23.60 -4.62 27.12
CA GLN A 387 -23.48 -3.89 28.39
C GLN A 387 -22.05 -4.10 28.91
#